data_AF-A0A8T7DL27-F1
#
_entry.id   AF-A0A8T7DL27-F1
#
_cell.length_a   1.000
_cell.length_b   1.000
_cell.length_c   1.000
_cell.angle_alpha   90.00
_cell.angle_beta   90.00
_cell.angle_gamma   90.00
#
_symmetry.space_group_name_H-M   'P 1'
#
loop_
_entity.id
_entity.type
_entity.pdbx_description
1 polymer ?
#
loop_
_entity_poly.entity_id
_entity_poly.type
_entity_poly.pdbx_seq_one_letter_code
_entity_poly.pdbx_strand_id
1 'polypeptide(L)' 'MTEKVSRKEQILQALAHELEIHPGSRITTAGLAKAVGVSEAALYRHFASKAKMFEALIAFAED' A
#
# COMPACT_ATOMS: atom_id res chain seq x y z
N MET A 1 -22.54 11.22 -2.19
CA MET A 1 -22.11 9.97 -2.88
C MET A 1 -20.78 9.58 -2.27
N THR A 2 -20.71 8.45 -1.56
CA THR A 2 -19.43 7.90 -1.11
C THR A 2 -18.75 7.24 -2.32
N GLU A 3 -17.83 7.96 -2.95
CA GLU A 3 -16.89 7.37 -3.91
C GLU A 3 -16.24 6.15 -3.22
N LYS A 4 -16.40 4.96 -3.81
CA LYS A 4 -15.78 3.75 -3.26
C LYS A 4 -14.28 3.88 -3.47
N VAL A 5 -13.54 4.07 -2.37
CA VAL A 5 -12.07 4.03 -2.34
C VAL A 5 -11.59 2.79 -3.09
N SER A 6 -10.75 3.01 -4.10
CA SER A 6 -10.24 1.94 -4.93
C SER A 6 -9.35 1.00 -4.10
N ARG A 7 -9.22 -0.26 -4.53
CA ARG A 7 -8.32 -1.19 -3.83
C ARG A 7 -6.87 -0.69 -3.82
N LYS A 8 -6.47 0.05 -4.88
CA LYS A 8 -5.14 0.65 -4.99
C LYS A 8 -4.93 1.69 -3.89
N GLU A 9 -5.88 2.60 -3.68
CA GLU A 9 -5.82 3.61 -2.61
C GLU A 9 -5.80 2.99 -1.22
N GLN A 10 -6.61 1.94 -0.98
CA GLN A 10 -6.59 1.22 0.30
C GLN A 10 -5.21 0.63 0.61
N ILE A 11 -4.50 0.11 -0.41
CA ILE A 11 -3.14 -0.39 -0.25
C ILE A 11 -2.16 0.75 0.07
N LEU A 12 -2.28 1.90 -0.59
CA LEU A 12 -1.42 3.06 -0.34
C LEU A 12 -1.65 3.64 1.07
N GLN A 13 -2.90 3.74 1.51
CA GLN A 13 -3.25 4.16 2.87
C GLN A 13 -2.68 3.21 3.92
N ALA A 14 -2.79 1.89 3.71
CA ALA A 14 -2.20 0.91 4.61
C ALA A 14 -0.67 1.00 4.63
N LEU A 15 -0.04 1.22 3.47
CA LEU A 15 1.42 1.39 3.40
C LEU A 15 1.89 2.65 4.13
N ALA A 16 1.19 3.77 3.97
CA ALA A 16 1.46 5.01 4.70
C ALA A 16 1.35 4.77 6.22
N HIS A 17 0.26 4.14 6.65
CA HIS A 17 0.00 3.86 8.05
C HIS A 17 1.09 2.97 8.69
N GLU A 18 1.52 1.92 8.01
CA GLU A 18 2.60 1.05 8.50
C GLU A 18 3.94 1.80 8.62
N LEU A 19 4.23 2.73 7.70
CA LEU A 19 5.44 3.57 7.77
C LEU A 19 5.39 4.58 8.92
N GLU A 20 4.20 5.12 9.24
CA GLU A 20 4.00 6.03 10.36
C GLU A 20 4.13 5.34 11.71
N ILE A 21 3.53 4.15 11.87
CA ILE A 21 3.59 3.39 13.13
C ILE A 21 4.98 2.82 13.37
N HIS A 22 5.67 2.42 12.30
CA HIS A 22 6.96 1.75 12.38
C HIS A 22 8.05 2.49 11.59
N PRO A 23 8.43 3.72 12.01
CA PRO A 23 9.40 4.53 11.29
C PRO A 23 10.75 3.81 11.23
N GLY A 24 11.34 3.76 10.04
CA GLY A 24 12.62 3.08 9.77
C GLY A 24 12.55 1.55 9.76
N SER A 25 11.39 0.95 10.03
CA SER A 25 11.23 -0.49 9.97
C SER A 25 11.09 -0.97 8.53
N ARG A 26 11.61 -2.18 8.28
CA ARG A 26 11.49 -2.80 6.97
C ARG A 26 10.06 -3.28 6.73
N ILE A 27 9.32 -2.53 5.92
CA ILE A 27 8.01 -3.01 5.42
C ILE A 27 8.21 -4.23 4.52
N THR A 28 7.42 -5.27 4.73
CA THR A 28 7.37 -6.45 3.87
C THR A 28 6.05 -6.48 3.10
N THR A 29 6.07 -6.97 1.86
CA THR A 29 4.87 -7.11 1.02
C THR A 29 3.87 -8.10 1.60
N ALA A 30 4.35 -9.16 2.27
CA ALA A 30 3.51 -10.08 3.02
C ALA A 30 2.78 -9.40 4.20
N GLY A 31 3.49 -8.58 4.98
CA GLY A 31 2.90 -7.80 6.08
C GLY A 31 1.86 -6.81 5.59
N LEU A 32 2.18 -6.07 4.52
CA LEU A 32 1.26 -5.12 3.90
C LEU A 32 0.01 -5.82 3.36
N ALA A 33 0.17 -6.95 2.67
CA ALA A 33 -0.96 -7.72 2.15
C ALA A 33 -1.88 -8.21 3.28
N LYS A 34 -1.30 -8.65 4.41
CA LYS A 34 -2.04 -9.00 5.62
C LYS A 34 -2.81 -7.80 6.19
N ALA A 35 -2.19 -6.62 6.27
CA ALA A 35 -2.83 -5.40 6.77
C ALA A 35 -4.04 -4.99 5.93
N VAL A 36 -3.97 -5.19 4.60
CA VAL A 36 -5.07 -4.88 3.66
C VAL A 36 -6.10 -6.02 3.55
N GLY A 37 -5.81 -7.20 4.11
CA GLY A 37 -6.69 -8.37 4.04
C GLY A 37 -6.72 -9.06 2.67
N VAL A 38 -5.60 -9.05 1.95
CA VAL A 38 -5.45 -9.69 0.64
C VAL A 38 -4.26 -10.64 0.61
N SER A 39 -4.18 -11.51 -0.41
CA SER A 39 -2.97 -12.31 -0.62
C SER A 39 -1.83 -11.46 -1.19
N GLU A 40 -0.59 -11.86 -0.95
CA GLU A 40 0.57 -11.16 -1.52
C GLU A 40 0.54 -11.19 -3.07
N ALA A 41 0.07 -12.28 -3.67
CA ALA A 41 -0.16 -12.34 -5.11
C ALA A 41 -1.23 -11.35 -5.60
N ALA A 42 -2.24 -11.05 -4.78
CA ALA A 42 -3.25 -10.04 -5.09
C ALA A 42 -2.70 -8.61 -5.02
N LEU A 43 -1.80 -8.35 -4.08
CA LEU A 43 -1.08 -7.08 -3.97
C LEU A 43 -0.32 -6.77 -5.28
N TYR A 44 0.37 -7.77 -5.85
CA TYR A 44 1.12 -7.62 -7.10
C TYR A 44 0.25 -7.42 -8.34
N ARG A 45 -1.06 -7.69 -8.29
CA ARG A 45 -1.98 -7.32 -9.39
C ARG A 45 -2.22 -5.82 -9.47
N HIS A 46 -2.01 -5.09 -8.37
CA HIS A 46 -2.16 -3.64 -8.33
C HIS A 46 -0.84 -2.89 -8.55
N PHE A 47 0.29 -3.52 -8.20
CA PHE A 47 1.62 -2.92 -8.33
C PHE A 47 2.61 -3.96 -8.85
N ALA A 48 3.26 -3.64 -9.97
CA ALA A 48 4.20 -4.56 -10.64
C ALA A 48 5.43 -4.92 -9.79
N SER A 49 5.77 -4.10 -8.79
CA SER A 49 6.88 -4.35 -7.87
C SER A 49 6.70 -3.58 -6.57
N LYS A 50 7.49 -3.94 -5.55
CA LYS A 50 7.58 -3.16 -4.31
C LYS A 50 8.01 -1.72 -4.59
N ALA A 51 8.99 -1.49 -5.46
CA ALA A 51 9.42 -0.14 -5.82
C ALA A 51 8.26 0.71 -6.38
N LYS A 52 7.45 0.12 -7.27
CA LYS A 52 6.26 0.78 -7.81
C LYS A 52 5.18 1.10 -6.77
N MET A 53 5.11 0.35 -5.66
CA MET A 53 4.22 0.70 -4.54
C MET A 53 4.69 1.98 -3.84
N PHE A 54 5.99 2.12 -3.60
CA PHE A 54 6.56 3.31 -2.95
C PHE A 54 6.52 4.54 -3.86
N GLU A 55 6.83 4.38 -5.15
CA GLU A 55 6.67 5.47 -6.13
C GLU A 55 5.22 5.98 -6.18
N ALA A 56 4.25 5.07 -6.19
CA ALA A 56 2.83 5.43 -6.18
C ALA A 56 2.39 6.05 -4.85
N LEU A 57 2.99 5.67 -3.73
CA LEU A 57 2.74 6.30 -2.43
C LEU A 57 3.25 7.74 -2.40
N ILE A 58 4.45 7.99 -2.93
CA ILE A 58 5.01 9.35 -3.02
C ILE A 58 4.08 10.22 -3.86
N ALA A 59 3.69 9.76 -5.05
CA ALA A 59 2.75 10.50 -5.90
C ALA A 59 1.40 10.74 -5.20
N PHE A 60 0.88 9.75 -4.48
CA PHE A 60 -0.37 9.87 -3.72
C PHE A 60 -0.28 10.87 -2.55
N ALA A 61 0.90 11.12 -2.00
CA ALA A 61 1.11 12.10 -0.93
C ALA A 61 1.30 13.53 -1.46
N GLU A 62 1.51 13.69 -2.76
CA GLU A 62 1.71 14.99 -3.42
C GLU A 62 0.42 15.57 -4.04
N ASP A 63 -0.62 14.74 -4.23
CA ASP A 63 -1.97 15.11 -4.68
C ASP A 63 -2.91 15.47 -3.50
#